data_AF-A0A914MZX3-F1
#
_entry.id   AF-A0A914MZX3-F1
#
_cell.length_a   1.000
_cell.length_b   1.000
_cell.length_c   1.000
_cell.angle_alpha   90.00
_cell.angle_beta   90.00
_cell.angle_gamma   90.00
#
_symmetry.space_group_name_H-M   'P 1'
#
loop_
_entity.id
_entity.type
_entity.pdbx_description
1 polymer ?
#
loop_
_entity_poly.entity_id
_entity_poly.type
_entity_poly.pdbx_seq_one_letter_code
_entity_poly.pdbx_strand_id
1 'polypeptide(L)'
;MFHAGLTPRSSTQIESLMSKIRPYHGILFLEDSVPNPGSNPFVLRFLDNYEPTRSIDEMASLSNLVLAQALQIVRHYLLWSRAIIIYPICASNVYANAVKLPPGYKQLETAFTQQFPDFKLNDIFEAFSPPCSLGSYLQDTAIYGGKPNVPIGLFVFLLRNQLLIQLHTYIYLLPFASNPLQQQQNEIERQKPQRILGPKV
;
A
#
# COMPACT_ATOMS: atom_id res chain seq x y z
N MET A 1 21.22 4.49 -15.19
CA MET A 1 19.90 4.48 -14.54
C MET A 1 19.87 3.26 -13.64
N PHE A 2 20.10 3.42 -12.34
CA PHE A 2 19.93 2.32 -11.39
C PHE A 2 18.43 2.14 -11.19
N HIS A 3 17.84 1.17 -11.88
CA HIS A 3 16.49 0.73 -11.52
C HIS A 3 16.50 0.38 -10.04
N ALA A 4 15.39 0.65 -9.34
CA ALA A 4 15.21 0.29 -7.94
C ALA A 4 15.19 -1.24 -7.76
N GLY A 5 16.27 -1.97 -8.11
CA GLY A 5 16.52 -3.41 -7.92
C GLY A 5 15.43 -4.39 -8.39
N LEU A 6 14.34 -3.94 -8.98
CA LEU A 6 13.18 -4.78 -9.25
C LEU A 6 13.36 -5.46 -10.60
N THR A 7 13.61 -6.76 -10.54
CA THR A 7 13.62 -7.62 -11.72
C THR A 7 12.20 -7.77 -12.28
N PRO A 8 12.02 -7.73 -13.60
CA PRO A 8 10.75 -8.06 -14.25
C PRO A 8 10.17 -9.36 -13.68
N ARG A 9 8.90 -9.29 -13.27
CA ARG A 9 8.20 -10.44 -12.66
C ARG A 9 7.61 -11.33 -13.75
N SER A 10 7.58 -12.64 -13.51
CA SER A 10 6.90 -13.56 -14.42
C SER A 10 5.38 -13.31 -14.42
N SER A 11 4.68 -13.68 -15.49
CA SER A 11 3.22 -13.53 -15.55
C SER A 11 2.52 -14.25 -14.39
N THR A 12 3.00 -15.42 -13.99
CA THR A 12 2.45 -16.20 -12.86
C THR A 12 2.61 -15.47 -11.52
N GLN A 13 3.75 -14.82 -11.30
CA GLN A 13 3.98 -14.00 -10.11
C GLN A 13 3.06 -12.78 -10.08
N ILE A 14 2.84 -12.15 -11.24
CA ILE A 14 1.93 -11.02 -11.37
C ILE A 14 0.48 -11.45 -11.10
N GLU A 15 0.04 -12.59 -11.59
CA GLU A 15 -1.33 -13.07 -11.31
C GLU A 15 -1.56 -13.36 -9.83
N SER A 16 -0.59 -14.02 -9.18
CA SER A 16 -0.61 -14.22 -7.73
C SER A 16 -0.66 -12.90 -6.98
N LEU A 17 0.08 -11.88 -7.41
CA LEU A 17 0.03 -10.54 -6.83
C LEU A 17 -1.30 -9.84 -7.07
N MET A 18 -1.83 -9.87 -8.30
CA MET A 18 -3.11 -9.26 -8.65
C MET A 18 -4.25 -9.83 -7.80
N SER A 19 -4.18 -11.13 -7.42
CA SER A 19 -5.15 -11.75 -6.52
C SER A 19 -5.14 -11.18 -5.10
N LYS A 20 -4.05 -10.52 -4.68
CA LYS A 20 -3.88 -9.90 -3.35
C LYS A 20 -4.19 -8.41 -3.35
N ILE A 21 -4.09 -7.75 -4.49
CA ILE A 21 -4.43 -6.33 -4.63
C ILE A 21 -5.92 -6.14 -4.35
N ARG A 22 -6.25 -5.04 -3.67
CA ARG A 22 -7.60 -4.61 -3.33
C ARG A 22 -7.80 -3.16 -3.77
N PRO A 23 -9.05 -2.71 -4.00
CA PRO A 23 -9.32 -1.39 -4.55
C PRO A 23 -8.77 -0.23 -3.72
N TYR A 24 -8.66 -0.41 -2.39
CA TYR A 24 -8.12 0.56 -1.45
C TYR A 24 -6.59 0.72 -1.49
N HIS A 25 -5.86 -0.16 -2.17
CA HIS A 25 -4.42 0.01 -2.32
C HIS A 25 -4.12 1.21 -3.24
N GLY A 26 -2.96 1.83 -3.05
CA GLY A 26 -2.39 2.81 -3.96
C GLY A 26 -1.37 2.19 -4.91
N ILE A 27 -0.95 2.97 -5.89
CA ILE A 27 0.17 2.65 -6.78
C ILE A 27 1.23 3.74 -6.66
N LEU A 28 2.50 3.37 -6.71
CA LEU A 28 3.61 4.30 -6.79
C LEU A 28 4.43 3.99 -8.03
N PHE A 29 4.41 4.89 -9.02
CA PHE A 29 5.30 4.79 -10.18
C PHE A 29 6.74 5.03 -9.76
N LEU A 30 7.67 4.20 -10.24
CA LEU A 30 9.10 4.27 -9.89
C LEU A 30 9.86 5.28 -10.73
N GLU A 31 9.37 5.53 -11.94
CA GLU A 31 9.87 6.52 -12.87
C GLU A 31 8.74 7.47 -13.22
N ASP A 32 9.07 8.70 -13.58
CA ASP A 32 8.09 9.62 -14.13
C ASP A 32 7.66 9.07 -15.50
N SER A 33 6.50 8.42 -15.53
CA SER A 33 5.94 7.87 -16.75
C SER A 33 5.39 9.02 -17.58
N VAL A 34 6.23 9.60 -18.44
CA VAL A 34 5.75 10.57 -19.42
C VAL A 34 4.79 9.84 -20.34
N PRO A 35 3.52 10.28 -20.43
CA PRO A 35 2.58 9.68 -21.35
C PRO A 35 3.08 9.89 -22.78
N ASN A 36 3.41 8.81 -23.49
CA ASN A 36 3.72 8.89 -24.91
C ASN A 36 2.41 9.16 -25.68
N PRO A 37 2.34 10.10 -26.65
CA PRO A 37 1.15 10.34 -27.48
C PRO A 37 0.55 9.07 -28.13
N GLY A 38 1.34 8.01 -28.35
CA GLY A 38 0.87 6.72 -28.83
C GLY A 38 0.32 5.75 -27.76
N SER A 39 0.24 6.17 -26.49
CA SER A 39 -0.23 5.34 -25.39
C SER A 39 -1.73 5.17 -25.43
N ASN A 40 -2.23 4.07 -24.85
CA ASN A 40 -3.66 3.82 -24.72
C ASN A 40 -4.36 5.00 -23.99
N PRO A 41 -5.47 5.55 -24.52
CA PRO A 41 -6.16 6.69 -23.92
C PRO A 41 -6.67 6.44 -22.50
N PHE A 42 -6.95 5.19 -22.13
CA PHE A 42 -7.28 4.82 -20.74
C PHE A 42 -6.09 5.00 -19.81
N VAL A 43 -4.88 4.65 -20.27
CA VAL A 43 -3.63 4.84 -19.52
C VAL A 43 -3.34 6.33 -19.38
N LEU A 44 -3.50 7.11 -20.45
CA LEU A 44 -3.33 8.56 -20.41
C LEU A 44 -4.21 9.20 -19.33
N ARG A 45 -5.53 8.94 -19.37
CA ARG A 45 -6.47 9.47 -18.37
C ARG A 45 -6.17 9.01 -16.94
N PHE A 46 -5.66 7.79 -16.78
CA PHE A 46 -5.24 7.27 -15.48
C PHE A 46 -4.02 8.02 -14.94
N LEU A 47 -3.02 8.25 -15.79
CA LEU A 47 -1.82 9.01 -15.43
C LEU A 47 -2.11 10.50 -15.20
N ASP A 48 -3.01 11.11 -15.98
CA ASP A 48 -3.39 12.52 -15.84
C ASP A 48 -4.04 12.83 -14.48
N ASN A 49 -4.71 11.83 -13.88
CA ASN A 49 -5.38 11.95 -12.58
C ASN A 49 -4.63 11.21 -11.46
N TYR A 50 -3.39 10.78 -11.72
CA TYR A 50 -2.61 10.02 -10.75
C TYR A 50 -2.21 10.88 -9.55
N GLU A 51 -2.45 10.37 -8.35
CA GLU A 51 -1.97 10.97 -7.11
C GLU A 51 -1.55 9.86 -6.12
N PRO A 52 -0.35 9.92 -5.52
CA PRO A 52 0.15 8.87 -4.62
C PRO A 52 -0.59 8.79 -3.27
N THR A 53 -1.45 9.77 -2.98
CA THR A 53 -2.31 9.85 -1.79
C THR A 53 -3.66 9.18 -2.00
N ARG A 54 -3.99 8.75 -3.23
CA ARG A 54 -5.27 8.15 -3.60
C ARG A 54 -5.18 6.64 -3.82
N SER A 55 -6.28 5.97 -3.57
CA SER A 55 -6.47 4.54 -3.87
C SER A 55 -6.74 4.30 -5.35
N ILE A 56 -6.55 3.05 -5.79
CA ILE A 56 -6.83 2.61 -7.17
C ILE A 56 -8.30 2.85 -7.52
N ASP A 57 -9.21 2.65 -6.57
CA ASP A 57 -10.65 2.89 -6.75
C ASP A 57 -10.99 4.37 -6.99
N GLU A 58 -10.40 5.26 -6.18
CA GLU A 58 -10.57 6.70 -6.35
C GLU A 58 -9.98 7.17 -7.68
N MET A 59 -8.77 6.71 -8.03
CA MET A 59 -8.16 7.03 -9.33
C MET A 59 -9.01 6.52 -10.50
N ALA A 60 -9.56 5.30 -10.41
CA ALA A 60 -10.46 4.79 -11.44
C ALA A 60 -11.68 5.69 -11.62
N SER A 61 -12.29 6.13 -10.52
CA SER A 61 -13.46 7.00 -10.52
C SER A 61 -13.17 8.36 -11.15
N LEU A 62 -12.03 8.98 -10.80
CA LEU A 62 -11.62 10.28 -11.35
C LEU A 62 -11.30 10.21 -12.85
N SER A 63 -10.68 9.12 -13.28
CA SER A 63 -10.33 8.89 -14.68
C SER A 63 -11.50 8.40 -15.55
N ASN A 64 -12.71 8.30 -14.97
CA ASN A 64 -13.90 7.72 -15.60
C ASN A 64 -13.63 6.30 -16.16
N LEU A 65 -12.99 5.46 -15.35
CA LEU A 65 -12.66 4.07 -15.65
C LEU A 65 -13.45 3.14 -14.73
N VAL A 66 -13.81 1.98 -15.27
CA VAL A 66 -14.26 0.88 -14.43
C VAL A 66 -13.05 0.35 -13.65
N LEU A 67 -13.23 -0.02 -12.38
CA LEU A 67 -12.15 -0.56 -11.53
C LEU A 67 -11.36 -1.69 -12.22
N ALA A 68 -12.02 -2.57 -12.95
CA ALA A 68 -11.36 -3.62 -13.71
C ALA A 68 -10.36 -3.08 -14.75
N GLN A 69 -10.68 -1.96 -15.43
CA GLN A 69 -9.79 -1.30 -16.38
C GLN A 69 -8.58 -0.69 -15.66
N ALA A 70 -8.80 0.00 -14.54
CA ALA A 70 -7.72 0.53 -13.72
C ALA A 70 -6.77 -0.59 -13.24
N LEU A 71 -7.31 -1.72 -12.80
CA LEU A 71 -6.51 -2.89 -12.41
C LEU A 71 -5.72 -3.50 -13.57
N GLN A 72 -6.21 -3.46 -14.82
CA GLN A 72 -5.42 -3.88 -15.99
C GLN A 72 -4.25 -2.92 -16.26
N ILE A 73 -4.45 -1.61 -16.07
CA ILE A 73 -3.39 -0.62 -16.18
C ILE A 73 -2.33 -0.88 -15.10
N VAL A 74 -2.76 -1.07 -13.85
CA VAL A 74 -1.87 -1.44 -12.73
C VAL A 74 -1.10 -2.72 -13.05
N ARG A 75 -1.77 -3.78 -13.53
CA ARG A 75 -1.14 -5.04 -13.96
C ARG A 75 -0.04 -4.78 -14.98
N HIS A 76 -0.29 -3.95 -15.98
CA HIS A 76 0.68 -3.60 -17.01
C HIS A 76 1.94 -2.96 -16.41
N TYR A 77 1.82 -1.95 -15.55
CA TYR A 77 2.99 -1.30 -14.94
C TYR A 77 3.76 -2.19 -13.97
N LEU A 78 3.06 -3.08 -13.26
CA LEU A 78 3.71 -4.08 -12.40
C LEU A 78 4.49 -5.11 -13.20
N LEU A 79 3.96 -5.56 -14.34
CA LEU A 79 4.63 -6.50 -15.25
C LEU A 79 5.97 -5.93 -15.72
N TRP A 80 6.00 -4.65 -16.09
CA TRP A 80 7.21 -3.96 -16.54
C TRP A 80 8.11 -3.47 -15.40
N SER A 81 7.78 -3.77 -14.13
CA SER A 81 8.52 -3.28 -12.96
C SER A 81 8.71 -1.76 -12.93
N ARG A 82 7.70 -1.04 -13.42
CA ARG A 82 7.66 0.44 -13.46
C ARG A 82 6.85 1.05 -12.32
N ALA A 83 6.22 0.22 -11.50
CA ALA A 83 5.45 0.64 -10.34
C ALA A 83 5.53 -0.39 -9.21
N ILE A 84 5.20 0.07 -8.00
CA ILE A 84 4.97 -0.78 -6.83
C ILE A 84 3.59 -0.50 -6.25
N ILE A 85 3.05 -1.48 -5.52
CA ILE A 85 1.82 -1.33 -4.76
C ILE A 85 2.17 -0.78 -3.38
N ILE A 86 1.46 0.26 -2.98
CA ILE A 86 1.59 0.90 -1.66
C ILE A 86 0.20 1.03 -1.04
N TYR A 87 0.13 1.46 0.22
CA TYR A 87 -1.09 2.11 0.69
C TYR A 87 -1.02 3.59 0.33
N PRO A 88 -2.16 4.21 -0.04
CA PRO A 88 -2.18 5.62 -0.39
C PRO A 88 -1.57 6.45 0.73
N ILE A 89 -0.64 7.35 0.39
CA ILE A 89 0.14 8.09 1.39
C ILE A 89 -0.80 9.00 2.19
N CYS A 90 -0.94 8.71 3.48
CA CYS A 90 -1.77 9.50 4.38
C CYS A 90 -1.14 9.63 5.78
N ALA A 91 -1.65 10.58 6.55
CA ALA A 91 -1.13 10.91 7.89
C ALA A 91 -1.17 9.71 8.86
N SER A 92 -2.11 8.79 8.70
CA SER A 92 -2.22 7.61 9.58
C SER A 92 -1.26 6.47 9.23
N ASN A 93 -0.59 6.52 8.07
CA ASN A 93 0.39 5.51 7.72
C ASN A 93 1.62 5.61 8.63
N VAL A 94 2.11 4.45 9.06
CA VAL A 94 3.34 4.34 9.84
C VAL A 94 4.48 3.97 8.91
N TYR A 95 5.60 4.67 9.07
CA TYR A 95 6.80 4.44 8.28
C TYR A 95 7.97 4.11 9.21
N ALA A 96 8.93 3.35 8.67
CA ALA A 96 10.20 3.09 9.31
C ALA A 96 11.34 3.29 8.32
N ASN A 97 12.53 3.57 8.84
CA ASN A 97 13.74 3.58 8.02
C ASN A 97 14.03 2.19 7.44
N ALA A 98 14.64 2.14 6.27
CA ALA A 98 15.08 0.88 5.69
C ALA A 98 16.29 0.33 6.46
N VAL A 99 16.20 -0.92 6.91
CA VAL A 99 17.29 -1.61 7.65
C VAL A 99 18.55 -1.76 6.79
N LYS A 100 18.39 -1.83 5.47
CA LYS A 100 19.50 -1.97 4.52
C LYS A 100 19.39 -0.90 3.45
N LEU A 101 20.46 -0.14 3.28
CA LEU A 101 20.54 0.87 2.23
C LEU A 101 20.65 0.21 0.85
N PRO A 102 19.99 0.78 -0.18
CA PRO A 102 20.06 0.27 -1.54
C PRO A 102 21.47 0.43 -2.14
N PRO A 103 21.83 -0.40 -3.14
CA PRO A 103 23.06 -0.19 -3.89
C PRO A 103 23.05 1.20 -4.55
N GLY A 104 24.17 1.93 -4.48
CA GLY A 104 24.26 3.28 -5.01
C GLY A 104 23.72 4.38 -4.09
N TYR A 105 23.53 4.10 -2.79
CA TYR A 105 23.06 5.08 -1.79
C TYR A 105 23.72 6.46 -1.88
N LYS A 106 25.05 6.54 -2.07
CA LYS A 106 25.75 7.84 -2.20
C LYS A 106 25.22 8.72 -3.33
N GLN A 107 24.84 8.11 -4.45
CA GLN A 107 24.25 8.82 -5.59
C GLN A 107 22.83 9.30 -5.25
N LEU A 108 22.06 8.47 -4.55
CA LEU A 108 20.72 8.82 -4.07
C LEU A 108 20.76 9.95 -3.04
N GLU A 109 21.72 9.93 -2.12
CA GLU A 109 21.94 10.99 -1.13
C GLU A 109 22.28 12.33 -1.81
N THR A 110 23.08 12.28 -2.87
CA THR A 110 23.41 13.47 -3.68
C THR A 110 22.17 13.99 -4.42
N ALA A 111 21.42 13.11 -5.07
CA ALA A 111 20.18 13.46 -5.78
C ALA A 111 19.11 14.01 -4.82
N PHE A 112 19.00 13.44 -3.62
CA PHE A 112 18.11 13.91 -2.57
C PHE A 112 18.46 15.35 -2.16
N THR A 113 19.73 15.62 -1.88
CA THR A 113 20.21 16.95 -1.47
C THR A 113 19.97 18.00 -2.57
N GLN A 114 20.06 17.60 -3.85
CA GLN A 114 19.77 18.48 -4.97
C GLN A 114 18.26 18.76 -5.11
N GLN A 115 17.40 17.77 -4.90
CA GLN A 115 15.95 17.91 -5.06
C GLN A 115 15.27 18.57 -3.85
N PHE A 116 15.80 18.34 -2.64
CA PHE A 116 15.24 18.78 -1.37
C PHE A 116 16.31 19.46 -0.51
N PRO A 117 16.87 20.61 -0.93
CA PRO A 117 17.97 21.28 -0.22
C PRO A 117 17.60 21.74 1.20
N ASP A 118 16.30 21.90 1.45
CA ASP A 118 15.74 22.29 2.73
C ASP A 118 15.70 21.17 3.79
N PHE A 119 15.93 19.92 3.38
CA PHE A 119 15.80 18.74 4.22
C PHE A 119 17.11 17.96 4.25
N LYS A 120 17.45 17.41 5.42
CA LYS A 120 18.59 16.49 5.55
C LYS A 120 18.07 15.07 5.67
N LEU A 121 18.66 14.17 4.90
CA LEU A 121 18.23 12.77 4.86
C LEU A 121 18.42 12.07 6.22
N ASN A 122 19.49 12.40 6.94
CA ASN A 122 19.78 11.83 8.27
C ASN A 122 18.72 12.24 9.31
N ASP A 123 18.32 13.51 9.34
CA ASP A 123 17.29 14.00 10.26
C ASP A 123 15.96 13.28 10.02
N ILE A 124 15.63 13.00 8.75
CA ILE A 124 14.45 12.21 8.38
C ILE A 124 14.58 10.76 8.86
N PHE A 125 15.74 10.12 8.66
CA PHE A 125 15.95 8.74 9.11
C PHE A 125 15.91 8.59 10.62
N GLU A 126 16.42 9.58 11.36
CA GLU A 126 16.32 9.64 12.81
C GLU A 126 14.85 9.77 13.25
N ALA A 127 14.07 10.62 12.58
CA ALA A 127 12.66 10.81 12.90
C ALA A 127 11.79 9.56 12.69
N PHE A 128 12.18 8.65 11.76
CA PHE A 128 11.52 7.36 11.53
C PHE A 128 12.20 6.18 12.24
N SER A 129 13.03 6.47 13.25
CA SER A 129 13.73 5.49 14.09
C SER A 129 13.62 5.88 15.58
N PRO A 130 12.52 5.53 16.27
CA PRO A 130 11.61 4.41 16.00
C PRO A 130 10.53 4.70 14.94
N PRO A 131 9.83 3.66 14.42
CA PRO A 131 8.76 3.84 13.46
C PRO A 131 7.68 4.80 13.97
N CYS A 132 7.26 5.74 13.14
CA CYS A 132 6.28 6.77 13.52
C CYS A 132 5.27 7.02 12.40
N SER A 133 4.12 7.61 12.77
CA SER A 133 3.11 7.98 11.78
C SER A 133 3.53 9.23 11.02
N LEU A 134 3.14 9.31 9.74
CA LEU A 134 3.39 10.50 8.94
C LEU A 134 2.76 11.75 9.57
N GLY A 135 1.58 11.63 10.15
CA GLY A 135 0.90 12.72 10.85
C GLY A 135 1.70 13.26 12.04
N SER A 136 2.26 12.36 12.86
CA SER A 136 3.13 12.73 13.99
C SER A 136 4.38 13.48 13.51
N TYR A 137 5.05 12.95 12.49
CA TYR A 137 6.21 13.62 11.89
C TYR A 137 5.88 15.02 11.35
N LEU A 138 4.76 15.17 10.63
CA LEU A 138 4.32 16.47 10.11
C LEU A 138 3.97 17.45 11.23
N GLN A 139 3.40 16.96 12.33
CA GLN A 139 3.10 17.78 13.50
C GLN A 139 4.37 18.23 14.22
N ASP A 140 5.32 17.32 14.46
CA ASP A 140 6.58 17.64 15.14
C ASP A 140 7.43 18.61 14.31
N THR A 141 7.50 18.41 12.99
CA THR A 141 8.22 19.33 12.09
C THR A 141 7.58 20.72 12.03
N ALA A 142 6.25 20.81 12.13
CA ALA A 142 5.55 22.09 12.24
C ALA A 142 5.82 22.80 13.58
N ILE A 143 5.90 22.04 14.68
CA ILE A 143 6.08 22.57 16.05
C ILE A 143 7.54 22.99 16.30
N TYR A 144 8.52 22.19 15.88
CA TYR A 144 9.93 22.39 16.22
C TYR A 144 10.77 23.09 15.14
N GLY A 145 10.25 23.23 13.91
CA GLY A 145 11.06 23.65 12.75
C GLY A 145 10.51 24.77 11.87
N GLY A 146 9.27 25.25 12.09
CA GLY A 146 8.71 26.41 11.39
C GLY A 146 8.61 26.32 9.85
N LYS A 147 8.95 25.19 9.21
CA LYS A 147 8.80 25.01 7.76
C LYS A 147 7.40 24.48 7.45
N PRO A 148 6.50 25.28 6.84
CA PRO A 148 5.19 24.79 6.45
C PRO A 148 5.36 23.98 5.15
N ASN A 149 4.68 22.83 5.07
CA ASN A 149 4.57 21.96 3.90
C ASN A 149 5.81 21.11 3.57
N VAL A 150 5.98 19.99 4.29
CA VAL A 150 6.77 18.88 3.79
C VAL A 150 6.11 18.37 2.50
N PRO A 151 6.81 18.39 1.34
CA PRO A 151 6.18 18.03 0.08
C PRO A 151 5.90 16.53 0.04
N ILE A 152 4.74 16.14 -0.48
CA ILE A 152 4.42 14.72 -0.74
C ILE A 152 5.49 14.03 -1.60
N GLY A 153 6.12 14.80 -2.49
CA GLY A 153 7.24 14.38 -3.32
C GLY A 153 8.44 13.85 -2.53
N LEU A 154 8.65 14.34 -1.29
CA LEU A 154 9.69 13.82 -0.40
C LEU A 154 9.44 12.35 -0.07
N PHE A 155 8.23 12.02 0.37
CA PHE A 155 7.86 10.65 0.72
C PHE A 155 7.81 9.75 -0.50
N VAL A 156 7.33 10.27 -1.63
CA VAL A 156 7.40 9.59 -2.93
C VAL A 156 8.85 9.22 -3.26
N PHE A 157 9.80 10.15 -3.12
CA PHE A 157 11.22 9.87 -3.37
C PHE A 157 11.75 8.78 -2.43
N LEU A 158 11.47 8.89 -1.13
CA LEU A 158 11.97 7.93 -0.13
C LEU A 158 11.40 6.51 -0.36
N LEU A 159 10.11 6.40 -0.68
CA LEU A 159 9.44 5.13 -0.96
C LEU A 159 9.90 4.52 -2.30
N ARG A 160 10.01 5.33 -3.36
CA ARG A 160 10.53 4.89 -4.67
C ARG A 160 11.92 4.27 -4.55
N ASN A 161 12.76 4.85 -3.72
CA ASN A 161 14.15 4.43 -3.53
C ASN A 161 14.35 3.43 -2.38
N GLN A 162 13.27 2.88 -1.80
CA GLN A 162 13.32 1.91 -0.71
C GLN A 162 14.12 2.42 0.52
N LEU A 163 14.11 3.72 0.77
CA LEU A 163 14.75 4.35 1.93
C LEU A 163 13.81 4.39 3.14
N LEU A 164 12.50 4.44 2.87
CA LEU A 164 11.44 4.20 3.85
C LEU A 164 10.63 2.97 3.48
N ILE A 165 10.12 2.30 4.49
CA ILE A 165 9.18 1.18 4.35
C ILE A 165 7.85 1.55 5.02
N GLN A 166 6.73 1.19 4.36
CA GLN A 166 5.39 1.31 4.95
C GLN A 166 5.13 0.12 5.87
N LEU A 167 4.72 0.40 7.10
CA LEU A 167 4.29 -0.61 8.07
C LEU A 167 2.76 -0.69 8.10
N HIS A 168 2.24 -1.92 8.19
CA HIS A 168 0.81 -2.18 8.23
C HIS A 168 0.44 -2.99 9.47
N THR A 169 -0.61 -2.55 10.14
CA THR A 169 -1.22 -3.27 11.26
C THR A 169 -2.38 -4.09 10.74
N TYR A 170 -2.33 -5.41 10.91
CA TYR A 170 -3.41 -6.30 10.54
C TYR A 170 -4.17 -6.73 11.80
N ILE A 171 -5.48 -6.48 11.81
CA ILE A 171 -6.38 -6.91 12.89
C ILE A 171 -7.07 -8.19 12.43
N TYR A 172 -6.79 -9.29 13.11
CA TYR A 172 -7.47 -10.56 12.87
C TYR A 172 -8.67 -10.68 13.79
N LEU A 173 -9.87 -10.57 13.22
CA LEU A 173 -11.10 -10.88 13.93
C LEU A 173 -11.30 -12.39 13.90
N LEU A 174 -10.96 -13.04 15.01
CA LEU A 174 -11.25 -14.45 15.20
C LEU A 174 -12.72 -14.59 15.62
N PRO A 175 -13.54 -15.41 14.93
CA PRO A 175 -14.86 -15.72 15.44
C PRO A 175 -14.68 -16.40 16.80
N PHE A 176 -15.45 -15.96 17.79
CA PHE A 176 -15.51 -16.66 19.06
C PHE A 176 -15.86 -18.12 18.76
N ALA A 177 -15.00 -19.05 19.16
CA ALA A 177 -15.34 -20.45 19.14
C ALA A 177 -16.68 -20.57 19.88
N SER A 178 -17.71 -21.10 19.20
CA SER A 178 -18.94 -21.47 19.87
C SER A 178 -18.52 -22.35 21.04
N ASN A 179 -18.90 -21.92 22.25
CA ASN A 179 -18.45 -22.53 23.49
C ASN A 179 -18.57 -24.06 23.33
N PRO A 180 -17.50 -24.86 23.48
CA PRO A 180 -17.57 -26.31 23.20
C PRO A 180 -18.69 -27.00 23.99
N LEU A 181 -19.07 -26.43 25.15
CA LEU A 181 -20.23 -26.85 25.94
C LEU A 181 -21.58 -26.67 25.21
N GLN A 182 -21.75 -25.62 24.41
CA GLN A 182 -22.97 -25.41 23.61
C GLN A 182 -23.07 -26.40 22.44
N GLN A 183 -21.94 -26.76 21.81
CA GLN A 183 -21.94 -27.79 20.77
C GLN A 183 -22.30 -29.16 21.35
N GLN A 184 -21.73 -29.51 22.51
CA GLN A 184 -22.02 -30.76 23.18
C GLN A 184 -23.46 -30.82 23.72
N GLN A 185 -24.00 -29.71 24.27
CA GLN A 185 -25.41 -29.63 24.66
C GLN A 185 -26.36 -29.76 23.47
N ASN A 186 -26.06 -29.11 22.35
CA ASN A 186 -26.87 -29.19 21.13
C ASN A 186 -26.83 -30.59 20.49
N GLU A 187 -25.70 -31.30 20.58
CA GLU A 187 -25.60 -32.70 20.14
C GLU A 187 -26.36 -33.65 21.07
N ILE A 188 -26.28 -33.45 22.39
CA ILE A 188 -27.05 -34.23 23.38
C ILE A 188 -28.56 -34.00 23.22
N GLU A 189 -28.99 -32.77 22.90
CA GLU A 189 -30.40 -32.46 22.64
C GLU A 189 -30.91 -33.08 21.33
N ARG A 190 -30.08 -33.12 20.28
CA ARG A 190 -30.40 -33.79 19.01
C ARG A 190 -30.47 -35.32 19.13
N GLN A 191 -29.82 -35.91 20.13
CA GLN A 191 -29.83 -37.35 20.38
C GLN A 191 -30.95 -37.82 21.31
N LYS A 192 -31.79 -36.92 21.86
CA LYS A 192 -32.96 -37.33 22.63
C LYS A 192 -33.98 -38.01 21.70
N PRO A 193 -34.37 -39.26 21.97
CA PRO A 193 -35.38 -39.94 21.16
C PRO A 193 -36.71 -39.19 21.25
N GLN A 194 -37.32 -38.91 20.10
CA GLN A 194 -38.70 -38.45 20.04
C GLN A 194 -39.58 -39.55 20.65
N ARG A 195 -40.23 -39.25 21.78
CA ARG A 195 -41.21 -40.15 22.40
C ARG A 195 -42.31 -40.40 21.36
N ILE A 196 -42.29 -41.59 20.77
CA ILE A 196 -43.38 -42.08 19.93
C ILE A 196 -44.58 -42.25 20.87
N LEU A 197 -45.58 -41.39 20.70
CA LEU A 197 -46.88 -41.54 21.37
C LEU A 197 -47.53 -42.79 20.76
N GLY A 198 -47.54 -43.89 21.51
CA GLY A 198 -48.25 -45.11 21.11
C GLY A 198 -49.77 -44.85 21.01
N PRO A 199 -50.48 -45.55 20.12
CA PRO A 199 -51.91 -45.35 19.90
C PRO A 199 -52.70 -45.76 21.16
N LYS A 200 -53.60 -44.88 21.59
CA LYS A 200 -54.60 -45.22 22.61
C LYS A 200 -55.59 -46.21 21.99
N VAL A 201 -55.65 -47.41 22.57
CA VAL A 201 -56.71 -48.40 22.37
C VAL A 201 -57.98 -47.90 23.06
#